data_AF-A0A7M7ISF7-F1
#
_entry.id   AF-A0A7M7ISF7-F1
#
_cell.length_a   1.000
_cell.length_b   1.000
_cell.length_c   1.000
_cell.angle_alpha   90.00
_cell.angle_beta   90.00
_cell.angle_gamma   90.00
#
_symmetry.space_group_name_H-M   'P 1'
#
loop_
_entity.id
_entity.type
_entity.pdbx_description
1 polymer ?
#
loop_
_entity_poly.entity_id
_entity_poly.type
_entity_poly.pdbx_seq_one_letter_code
_entity_poly.pdbx_strand_id
1 'polypeptide(L)'
;MENSEVIEHFYGVYLLYSMNPQFKGRIYVGFTVDPCRRLKEHNAGKEHKGARKTSDKGPWNMVLIIHGFLNKTSALRFEWAWQHPHKSRRLKHIYVSNAKKKLQQKRKIRFHLSVLSEMLKIGPWCRLPLTIRWLDYEFYEEYYSLVAS
;
A
#
# COMPACT_ATOMS: atom_id res chain seq x y z
N MET A 1 -15.98 20.41 -32.43
CA MET A 1 -15.44 20.50 -31.06
C MET A 1 -14.77 19.18 -30.78
N GLU A 2 -13.43 19.16 -30.76
CA GLU A 2 -12.64 17.95 -30.57
C GLU A 2 -12.99 17.29 -29.24
N ASN A 3 -13.36 16.02 -29.33
CA ASN A 3 -13.55 15.13 -28.20
C ASN A 3 -12.15 14.78 -27.68
N SER A 4 -11.60 15.66 -26.85
CA SER A 4 -10.25 15.50 -26.28
C SER A 4 -10.22 14.22 -25.45
N GLU A 5 -9.46 13.24 -25.93
CA GLU A 5 -9.30 11.90 -25.36
C GLU A 5 -9.06 11.99 -23.85
N VAL A 6 -9.96 11.40 -23.06
CA VAL A 6 -9.74 11.22 -21.63
C VAL A 6 -8.58 10.25 -21.46
N ILE A 7 -7.36 10.77 -21.30
CA ILE A 7 -6.25 9.97 -20.81
C ILE A 7 -6.59 9.62 -19.35
N GLU A 8 -7.16 8.44 -19.11
CA GLU A 8 -7.33 7.91 -17.77
C GLU A 8 -5.94 7.72 -17.14
N HIS A 9 -5.48 8.72 -16.40
CA HIS A 9 -4.25 8.61 -15.64
C HIS A 9 -4.44 7.62 -14.49
N PHE A 10 -3.77 6.47 -14.57
CA PHE A 10 -3.74 5.51 -13.47
C PHE A 10 -2.96 6.10 -12.28
N TYR A 11 -3.58 6.08 -11.11
CA TYR A 11 -2.95 6.40 -9.84
C TYR A 11 -3.20 5.25 -8.87
N GLY A 12 -2.12 4.61 -8.41
CA GLY A 12 -2.18 3.46 -7.53
C GLY A 12 -1.32 3.65 -6.28
N VAL A 13 -1.82 3.22 -5.13
CA VAL A 13 -1.06 3.03 -3.90
C VAL A 13 -0.98 1.54 -3.62
N TYR A 14 0.22 1.00 -3.44
CA TYR A 14 0.47 -0.43 -3.34
C TYR A 14 1.16 -0.81 -2.05
N LEU A 15 1.08 -2.09 -1.69
CA LEU A 15 1.84 -2.73 -0.62
C LEU A 15 2.74 -3.82 -1.22
N LEU A 16 4.05 -3.65 -1.03
CA LEU A 16 5.04 -4.68 -1.28
C LEU A 16 5.29 -5.51 -0.03
N TYR A 17 5.56 -6.79 -0.24
CA TYR A 17 6.02 -7.74 0.75
C TYR A 17 7.37 -8.32 0.31
N SER A 18 8.33 -8.40 1.23
CA SER A 18 9.63 -9.01 0.96
C SER A 18 9.52 -10.53 1.05
N MET A 19 9.84 -11.21 -0.05
CA MET A 19 9.90 -12.68 -0.13
C MET A 19 11.28 -13.23 0.25
N ASN A 20 12.26 -12.36 0.48
CA ASN A 20 13.60 -12.74 0.91
C ASN A 20 13.55 -13.39 2.30
N PRO A 21 14.06 -14.62 2.51
CA PRO A 21 14.03 -15.30 3.81
C PRO A 21 14.63 -14.47 4.96
N GLN A 22 15.72 -13.72 4.72
CA GLN A 22 16.36 -12.88 5.73
C GLN A 22 15.53 -11.63 6.10
N PHE A 23 14.68 -11.18 5.17
CA PHE A 23 13.86 -9.98 5.33
C PHE A 23 12.36 -10.26 5.27
N LYS A 24 11.97 -11.53 5.43
CA LYS A 24 10.59 -12.01 5.25
C LYS A 24 9.64 -11.23 6.17
N GLY A 25 8.52 -10.77 5.61
CA GLY A 25 7.55 -9.97 6.34
C GLY A 25 7.92 -8.50 6.53
N ARG A 26 9.01 -8.02 5.90
CA ARG A 26 9.13 -6.59 5.62
C ARG A 26 8.11 -6.19 4.59
N ILE A 27 7.58 -4.99 4.78
CA ILE A 27 6.58 -4.39 3.92
C ILE A 27 7.04 -3.00 3.50
N TYR A 28 6.53 -2.57 2.36
CA TYR A 28 6.73 -1.21 1.86
C TYR A 28 5.45 -0.74 1.19
N VAL A 29 4.93 0.40 1.62
CA VAL A 29 3.81 1.08 0.96
C VAL A 29 4.38 2.13 0.02
N GLY A 30 3.86 2.25 -1.19
CA GLY A 30 4.30 3.26 -2.15
C GLY A 30 3.22 3.68 -3.13
N PHE A 31 3.49 4.75 -3.88
CA PHE A 31 2.63 5.27 -4.94
C PHE A 31 3.23 5.02 -6.33
N THR A 32 2.39 4.71 -7.33
CA THR A 32 2.82 4.58 -8.73
C THR A 32 1.73 4.99 -9.73
N VAL A 33 2.16 5.35 -10.93
CA VAL A 33 1.30 5.47 -12.13
C VAL A 33 1.45 4.27 -13.07
N ASP A 34 2.39 3.37 -12.75
CA ASP A 34 2.75 2.20 -13.54
C ASP A 34 3.25 1.10 -12.59
N PRO A 35 2.38 0.16 -12.16
CA PRO A 35 2.71 -0.88 -11.18
C PRO A 35 3.79 -1.85 -11.66
N CYS A 36 3.70 -2.27 -12.93
CA CYS A 36 4.61 -3.25 -13.52
C CYS A 36 6.03 -2.70 -13.58
N ARG A 37 6.23 -1.48 -14.08
CA ARG A 37 7.54 -0.84 -14.09
C ARG A 37 8.05 -0.61 -12.68
N ARG A 38 7.20 -0.13 -11.76
CA ARG A 38 7.62 0.18 -10.39
C ARG A 38 8.07 -1.07 -9.62
N LEU A 39 7.41 -2.21 -9.82
CA LEU A 39 7.85 -3.47 -9.21
C LEU A 39 9.24 -3.89 -9.72
N LYS A 40 9.49 -3.74 -11.03
CA LYS A 40 10.81 -3.98 -11.63
C LYS A 40 11.88 -3.05 -11.04
N GLU A 41 11.58 -1.75 -10.91
CA GLU A 41 12.49 -0.76 -10.27
C GLU A 41 12.83 -1.16 -8.82
N HIS A 42 11.86 -1.62 -8.03
CA HIS A 42 12.12 -2.09 -6.66
C HIS A 42 13.02 -3.32 -6.61
N ASN A 43 12.83 -4.27 -7.53
CA ASN A 43 13.60 -5.51 -7.58
C ASN A 43 14.99 -5.33 -8.21
N ALA A 44 15.18 -4.32 -9.06
CA ALA A 44 16.47 -3.94 -9.62
C ALA A 44 17.34 -3.10 -8.65
N GLY A 45 16.78 -2.64 -7.53
CA GLY A 45 17.50 -1.93 -6.48
C GLY A 45 17.63 -0.41 -6.69
N LYS A 46 18.27 0.28 -5.73
CA LYS A 46 18.31 1.75 -5.68
C LYS A 46 19.04 2.41 -6.86
N GLU A 47 20.01 1.72 -7.44
CA GLU A 47 20.76 2.19 -8.62
C GLU A 47 19.86 2.28 -9.88
N HIS A 48 18.69 1.64 -9.85
CA HIS A 48 17.72 1.59 -10.94
C HIS A 48 16.38 2.25 -10.57
N LYS A 49 16.44 3.37 -9.83
CA LYS A 49 15.26 4.15 -9.36
C LYS A 49 14.40 3.46 -8.30
N GLY A 50 14.83 2.31 -7.77
CA GLY A 50 14.18 1.67 -6.62
C GLY A 50 14.26 2.54 -5.37
N ALA A 51 13.24 2.49 -4.51
CA ALA A 51 13.28 3.24 -3.26
C ALA A 51 14.45 2.79 -2.37
N ARG A 52 15.21 3.72 -1.80
CA ARG A 52 16.34 3.39 -0.89
C ARG A 52 15.93 2.45 0.25
N LYS A 53 14.71 2.60 0.77
CA LYS A 53 14.17 1.74 1.84
C LYS A 53 13.99 0.28 1.41
N THR A 54 13.85 0.02 0.11
CA THR A 54 13.62 -1.32 -0.46
C THR A 54 14.88 -1.99 -1.03
N SER A 55 15.98 -1.26 -1.17
CA SER A 55 17.27 -1.81 -1.63
C SER A 55 17.69 -3.03 -0.81
N ASP A 56 18.21 -4.06 -1.49
CA ASP A 56 18.84 -5.27 -0.94
C ASP A 56 17.94 -6.14 -0.05
N LYS A 57 16.63 -5.88 -0.08
CA LYS A 57 15.61 -6.59 0.70
C LYS A 57 14.60 -7.30 -0.21
N GLY A 58 14.83 -7.26 -1.52
CA GLY A 58 14.08 -8.03 -2.49
C GLY A 58 14.49 -9.51 -2.50
N PRO A 59 13.78 -10.37 -3.24
CA PRO A 59 12.71 -9.99 -4.17
C PRO A 59 11.45 -9.51 -3.43
N TRP A 60 10.89 -8.42 -3.94
CA TRP A 60 9.63 -7.84 -3.51
C TRP A 60 8.51 -8.40 -4.37
N ASN A 61 7.40 -8.70 -3.71
CA ASN A 61 6.14 -9.03 -4.33
C ASN A 61 5.13 -7.91 -4.05
N MET A 62 4.43 -7.42 -5.07
CA MET A 62 3.34 -6.46 -4.88
C MET A 62 2.06 -7.25 -4.62
N VAL A 63 1.66 -7.34 -3.35
CA VAL A 63 0.56 -8.24 -2.95
C VAL A 63 -0.82 -7.56 -3.02
N LEU A 64 -0.85 -6.23 -2.93
CA LEU A 64 -2.07 -5.44 -2.89
C LEU A 64 -1.86 -4.09 -3.59
N ILE A 65 -2.87 -3.65 -4.35
CA ILE A 65 -2.92 -2.31 -4.93
C ILE A 65 -4.31 -1.69 -4.76
N ILE A 66 -4.34 -0.42 -4.36
CA ILE A 66 -5.52 0.43 -4.29
C ILE A 66 -5.42 1.43 -5.43
N HIS A 67 -6.44 1.54 -6.27
CA HIS A 67 -6.49 2.47 -7.39
C HIS A 67 -7.88 3.12 -7.53
N GLY A 68 -8.07 4.00 -8.51
CA GLY A 68 -9.30 4.80 -8.65
C GLY A 68 -9.22 6.17 -7.97
N PHE A 69 -8.01 6.60 -7.60
CA PHE A 69 -7.79 7.95 -7.10
C PHE A 69 -8.04 8.99 -8.22
N LEU A 70 -8.78 10.05 -7.90
CA LEU A 70 -9.13 11.11 -8.87
C LEU A 70 -7.92 11.94 -9.32
N ASN A 71 -6.87 12.00 -8.50
CA ASN A 71 -5.64 12.71 -8.82
C ASN A 71 -4.46 12.22 -7.98
N LYS A 72 -3.25 12.52 -8.45
CA LYS A 72 -1.97 12.24 -7.76
C LYS A 72 -1.97 12.71 -6.29
N THR A 73 -2.52 13.89 -6.01
CA THR A 73 -2.52 14.47 -4.64
C THR A 73 -3.30 13.60 -3.67
N SER A 74 -4.47 13.10 -4.07
CA SER A 74 -5.29 12.21 -3.24
C SER A 74 -4.59 10.87 -2.97
N ALA A 75 -3.93 10.30 -3.98
CA ALA A 75 -3.14 9.08 -3.84
C ALA A 75 -1.93 9.27 -2.89
N LEU A 76 -1.18 10.35 -3.04
CA LEU A 76 -0.03 10.65 -2.17
C LEU A 76 -0.45 10.91 -0.71
N ARG A 77 -1.59 11.57 -0.49
CA ARG A 77 -2.15 11.75 0.86
C ARG A 77 -2.56 10.41 1.49
N PHE A 78 -3.12 9.50 0.69
CA PHE A 78 -3.44 8.15 1.12
C PHE A 78 -2.16 7.37 1.49
N GLU A 79 -1.18 7.33 0.58
CA GLU A 79 0.12 6.68 0.81
C GLU A 79 0.76 7.16 2.12
N TRP A 80 0.86 8.48 2.31
CA TRP A 80 1.49 9.06 3.49
C TRP A 80 0.77 8.64 4.79
N ALA A 81 -0.56 8.68 4.80
CA ALA A 81 -1.34 8.28 5.97
C ALA A 81 -1.16 6.79 6.29
N TRP A 82 -1.06 5.94 5.25
CA TRP A 82 -0.84 4.52 5.42
C TRP A 82 0.58 4.17 5.86
N GLN A 83 1.60 4.90 5.40
CA GLN A 83 2.98 4.79 5.90
C GLN A 83 3.15 5.29 7.33
N HIS A 84 2.35 6.29 7.73
CA HIS A 84 2.50 7.01 8.99
C HIS A 84 1.21 7.08 9.82
N PRO A 85 0.59 5.94 10.17
CA PRO A 85 -0.70 5.92 10.89
C PRO A 85 -0.62 6.60 12.26
N HIS A 86 0.54 6.53 12.93
CA HIS A 86 0.75 7.20 14.22
C HIS A 86 0.80 8.73 14.14
N LYS A 87 1.15 9.29 12.98
CA LYS A 87 1.18 10.75 12.75
C LYS A 87 -0.14 11.28 12.19
N SER A 88 -0.94 10.40 11.60
CA SER A 88 -2.28 10.76 11.13
C SER A 88 -3.22 10.95 12.32
N ARG A 89 -3.72 12.18 12.51
CA ARG A 89 -4.72 12.51 13.54
C ARG A 89 -5.93 11.57 13.52
N ARG A 90 -6.32 11.11 12.33
CA ARG A 90 -7.50 10.25 12.12
C ARG A 90 -7.25 8.78 12.52
N LEU A 91 -5.99 8.34 12.58
CA LEU A 91 -5.60 6.94 12.82
C LEU A 91 -4.93 6.71 14.18
N LYS A 92 -4.82 7.75 15.02
CA LYS A 92 -4.13 7.72 16.31
C LYS A 92 -4.67 6.62 17.25
N HIS A 93 -5.98 6.42 17.29
CA HIS A 93 -6.63 5.42 18.14
C HIS A 93 -6.25 3.96 17.77
N ILE A 94 -6.09 3.66 16.48
CA ILE A 94 -5.69 2.35 15.95
C ILE A 94 -4.23 2.06 16.27
N TYR A 95 -3.37 3.08 16.15
CA TYR A 95 -1.97 2.92 16.50
C TYR A 95 -1.80 2.59 17.98
N VAL A 96 -2.50 3.30 18.87
CA VAL A 96 -2.42 3.08 20.32
C VAL A 96 -2.89 1.66 20.72
N SER A 97 -3.97 1.15 20.13
CA SER A 97 -4.47 -0.20 20.43
C SER A 97 -3.52 -1.30 19.95
N ASN A 98 -2.85 -1.10 18.82
CA ASN A 98 -1.88 -2.05 18.26
C ASN A 98 -0.47 -1.92 18.85
N ALA A 99 -0.06 -0.73 19.31
CA ALA A 99 1.26 -0.49 19.90
C ALA A 99 1.47 -1.25 21.22
N LYS A 100 0.39 -1.54 21.96
CA LYS A 100 0.43 -2.38 23.18
C LYS A 100 0.81 -3.84 22.91
N LYS A 101 0.88 -4.26 21.64
CA LYS A 101 1.13 -5.63 21.18
C LYS A 101 2.51 -5.71 20.47
N LYS A 102 3.59 -6.07 21.20
CA LYS A 102 5.00 -6.21 20.68
C LYS A 102 5.07 -6.84 19.27
N LEU A 103 5.71 -6.19 18.29
CA LEU A 103 5.45 -6.44 16.86
C LEU A 103 6.38 -7.48 16.20
N GLN A 104 5.89 -8.70 15.98
CA GLN A 104 6.48 -9.72 15.07
C GLN A 104 6.17 -9.41 13.59
N GLN A 105 6.90 -10.01 12.64
CA GLN A 105 6.78 -9.76 11.19
C GLN A 105 5.37 -10.04 10.63
N LYS A 106 4.72 -11.17 10.96
CA LYS A 106 3.31 -11.43 10.58
C LYS A 106 2.35 -10.37 11.12
N ARG A 107 2.69 -9.72 12.25
CA ARG A 107 1.88 -8.63 12.81
C ARG A 107 2.02 -7.34 11.98
N LYS A 108 3.09 -7.14 11.20
CA LYS A 108 3.29 -5.92 10.39
C LYS A 108 2.31 -5.82 9.24
N ILE A 109 2.15 -6.89 8.45
CA ILE A 109 1.17 -6.90 7.36
C ILE A 109 -0.24 -6.77 7.91
N ARG A 110 -0.61 -7.57 8.93
CA ARG A 110 -1.93 -7.47 9.58
C ARG A 110 -2.21 -6.06 10.10
N PHE A 111 -1.23 -5.43 10.76
CA PHE A 111 -1.35 -4.04 11.21
C PHE A 111 -1.63 -3.08 10.05
N HIS A 112 -0.89 -3.18 8.93
CA HIS A 112 -1.11 -2.28 7.79
C HIS A 112 -2.44 -2.56 7.09
N LEU A 113 -2.90 -3.81 7.03
CA LEU A 113 -4.21 -4.15 6.48
C LEU A 113 -5.35 -3.68 7.38
N SER A 114 -5.21 -3.76 8.71
CA SER A 114 -6.17 -3.17 9.64
C SER A 114 -6.22 -1.64 9.51
N VAL A 115 -5.06 -0.98 9.37
CA VAL A 115 -5.02 0.47 9.10
C VAL A 115 -5.72 0.79 7.78
N LEU A 116 -5.47 0.00 6.73
CA LEU A 116 -6.13 0.16 5.44
C LEU A 116 -7.66 0.04 5.55
N SER A 117 -8.16 -1.01 6.20
CA SER A 117 -9.60 -1.22 6.42
C SER A 117 -10.24 0.00 7.08
N GLU A 118 -9.60 0.56 8.10
CA GLU A 118 -10.11 1.75 8.78
C GLU A 118 -10.02 3.01 7.92
N MET A 119 -8.92 3.20 7.17
CA MET A 119 -8.81 4.31 6.22
C MET A 119 -9.98 4.30 5.22
N LEU A 120 -10.38 3.12 4.73
CA LEU A 120 -11.47 2.99 3.76
C LEU A 120 -12.85 3.35 4.34
N LYS A 121 -13.02 3.30 5.67
CA LYS A 121 -14.29 3.64 6.35
C LYS A 121 -14.40 5.12 6.72
N ILE A 122 -13.29 5.86 6.74
CA ILE A 122 -13.28 7.25 7.21
C ILE A 122 -13.01 8.26 6.10
N GLY A 123 -13.56 9.46 6.28
CA GLY A 123 -13.26 10.58 5.40
C GLY A 123 -11.78 10.98 5.45
N PRO A 124 -11.19 11.44 4.33
CA PRO A 124 -11.83 11.67 3.03
C PRO A 124 -11.92 10.42 2.14
N TRP A 125 -11.31 9.30 2.53
CA TRP A 125 -11.05 8.17 1.63
C TRP A 125 -12.29 7.33 1.30
N CYS A 126 -13.24 7.21 2.24
CA CYS A 126 -14.52 6.53 2.00
C CYS A 126 -15.39 7.17 0.90
N ARG A 127 -15.08 8.40 0.47
CA ARG A 127 -15.80 9.11 -0.61
C ARG A 127 -15.11 9.01 -1.97
N LEU A 128 -13.95 8.36 -2.03
CA LEU A 128 -13.23 8.15 -3.28
C LEU A 128 -13.70 6.83 -3.90
N PRO A 129 -13.78 6.72 -5.24
CA PRO A 129 -14.17 5.49 -5.93
C PRO A 129 -13.00 4.48 -5.96
N LEU A 130 -12.48 4.13 -4.78
CA LEU A 130 -11.30 3.29 -4.65
C LEU A 130 -11.64 1.83 -4.90
N THR A 131 -10.83 1.19 -5.74
CA THR A 131 -10.84 -0.26 -5.96
C THR A 131 -9.63 -0.86 -5.27
N ILE A 132 -9.84 -1.96 -4.56
CA ILE A 132 -8.79 -2.74 -3.90
C ILE A 132 -8.59 -4.02 -4.71
N ARG A 133 -7.38 -4.26 -5.20
CA ARG A 133 -7.01 -5.48 -5.92
C ARG A 133 -5.90 -6.20 -5.18
N TRP A 134 -6.18 -7.44 -4.82
CA TRP A 134 -5.15 -8.41 -4.45
C TRP A 134 -4.48 -8.91 -5.72
N LEU A 135 -3.15 -8.92 -5.72
CA LEU A 135 -2.34 -9.34 -6.87
C LEU A 135 -1.64 -10.68 -6.62
N ASP A 136 -1.74 -11.18 -5.39
CA ASP A 136 -1.23 -12.48 -4.98
C ASP A 136 -2.36 -13.26 -4.29
N TYR A 137 -2.63 -14.46 -4.79
CA TYR A 137 -3.74 -15.30 -4.32
C TYR A 137 -3.52 -15.86 -2.92
N GLU A 138 -2.28 -16.24 -2.56
CA GLU A 138 -1.99 -16.75 -1.23
C GLU A 138 -2.22 -15.67 -0.16
N PHE A 139 -1.83 -14.43 -0.48
CA PHE A 139 -2.10 -13.29 0.40
C PHE A 139 -3.58 -12.92 0.46
N TYR A 140 -4.31 -13.07 -0.65
CA TYR A 140 -5.77 -12.92 -0.64
C TYR A 140 -6.40 -13.92 0.33
N GLU A 141 -6.13 -15.22 0.16
CA GLU A 141 -6.71 -16.27 1.00
C GLU A 141 -6.39 -16.06 2.49
N GLU A 142 -5.14 -15.69 2.82
CA GLU A 142 -4.74 -15.51 4.23
C GLU A 142 -5.31 -14.23 4.86
N TYR A 143 -5.53 -13.15 4.08
CA TYR A 143 -5.76 -11.82 4.65
C TYR A 143 -7.00 -11.06 4.14
N TYR A 144 -7.77 -11.55 3.17
CA TYR A 144 -8.87 -10.77 2.57
C TYR A 144 -9.87 -10.29 3.63
N SER A 145 -10.17 -11.11 4.63
CA SER A 145 -11.12 -10.83 5.71
C SER A 145 -10.73 -9.63 6.58
N LEU A 146 -9.46 -9.19 6.54
CA LEU A 146 -9.01 -8.00 7.26
C LEU A 146 -9.34 -6.70 6.53
N VAL A 147 -9.58 -6.75 5.23
CA VAL A 147 -9.82 -5.58 4.37
C VAL A 147 -11.25 -5.55 3.83
N ALA A 148 -11.89 -6.72 3.70
CA ALA A 148 -13.31 -6.82 3.39
C ALA A 148 -14.14 -6.11 4.47
N SER A 149 -15.04 -5.23 4.03
CA SER A 149 -16.10 -4.62 4.86
C SER A 149 -17.43 -5.19 4.42
#